data_AF-A0A7C3LIH1-F1
#
_entry.id   AF-A0A7C3LIH1-F1
#
_cell.length_a   1.000
_cell.length_b   1.000
_cell.length_c   1.000
_cell.angle_alpha   90.00
_cell.angle_beta   90.00
_cell.angle_gamma   90.00
#
_symmetry.space_group_name_H-M   'P 1'
#
loop_
_entity.id
_entity.type
_entity.pdbx_description
1 polymer ?
#
loop_
_entity_poly.entity_id
_entity_poly.type
_entity_poly.pdbx_seq_one_letter_code
_entity_poly.pdbx_strand_id
1 'polypeptide(L)'
;MEALEARLTLSASSSSSVAGYHPVIVAGDPNGSPTDSPSLRVDANTTTSPFAGVGSVRIVTRRATYIGSGTPISSRHILTAGHNVDINNDGKSDFRDGIRSITFNLNFGGNLTHQISATSWQLHP
;
A
#
# COMPACT_ATOMS: atom_id res chain seq x y z
N MET A 1 9.68 36.45 18.16
CA MET A 1 8.31 36.05 18.54
C MET A 1 7.74 35.37 17.32
N GLU A 2 7.73 34.05 17.32
CA GLU A 2 7.27 33.24 16.18
C GLU A 2 5.74 33.27 16.16
N ALA A 3 5.16 33.88 15.13
CA ALA A 3 3.72 33.92 14.94
C ALA A 3 3.30 32.58 14.30
N LEU A 4 2.72 31.69 15.10
CA LEU A 4 2.07 30.49 14.61
C LEU A 4 0.86 30.89 13.76
N GLU A 5 0.90 30.61 12.46
CA GLU A 5 -0.26 30.83 11.58
C GLU A 5 -1.44 29.96 12.00
N ALA A 6 -2.65 30.50 11.84
CA ALA A 6 -3.88 29.80 12.19
C ALA A 6 -4.02 28.54 11.32
N ARG A 7 -3.92 27.36 11.94
CA ARG A 7 -4.33 26.11 11.30
C ARG A 7 -5.79 26.26 10.86
N LEU A 8 -6.05 26.17 9.56
CA LEU A 8 -7.38 25.90 9.03
C LEU A 8 -7.82 24.51 9.53
N THR A 9 -8.37 24.46 10.74
CA THR A 9 -9.23 23.37 11.17
C THR A 9 -10.41 23.37 10.23
N LEU A 10 -10.61 22.25 9.54
CA LEU A 10 -11.80 22.01 8.73
C LEU A 10 -13.02 22.12 9.65
N SER A 11 -13.64 23.30 9.72
CA SER A 11 -14.92 23.46 10.39
C SER A 11 -15.90 22.64 9.57
N ALA A 12 -16.38 21.53 10.11
CA ALA A 12 -17.56 20.87 9.58
C ALA A 12 -18.62 21.98 9.46
N SER A 13 -18.98 22.32 8.23
CA SER A 13 -20.06 23.25 7.95
C SER A 13 -21.28 22.76 8.74
N SER A 14 -21.71 23.58 9.71
CA SER A 14 -22.89 23.33 10.51
C SER A 14 -24.04 22.93 9.59
N SER A 15 -24.55 21.71 9.78
CA SER A 15 -25.63 21.16 9.00
C SER A 15 -26.86 22.05 9.12
N SER A 16 -27.13 22.80 8.05
CA SER A 16 -28.52 23.08 7.72
C SER A 16 -29.17 21.72 7.51
N SER A 17 -30.26 21.44 8.22
CA SER A 17 -30.95 20.15 8.29
C SER A 17 -31.51 19.74 6.91
N VAL A 18 -30.64 19.28 6.03
CA VAL A 18 -30.96 18.41 4.91
C VAL A 18 -30.77 17.00 5.46
N ALA A 19 -31.87 16.37 5.86
CA ALA A 19 -31.87 14.98 6.27
C ALA A 19 -31.29 14.11 5.12
N GLY A 20 -30.24 13.33 5.41
CA GLY A 20 -29.82 12.25 4.52
C GLY A 20 -28.41 12.27 3.95
N TYR A 21 -27.42 12.89 4.61
CA TYR A 21 -26.03 12.64 4.22
C TYR A 21 -25.59 11.25 4.69
N HIS A 22 -25.39 10.34 3.73
CA HIS A 22 -24.80 9.03 3.95
C HIS A 22 -23.33 9.10 3.54
N PRO A 23 -22.38 8.76 4.41
CA PRO A 23 -20.98 8.64 3.99
C PRO A 23 -20.90 7.54 2.92
N VAL A 24 -20.43 7.92 1.73
CA VAL A 24 -20.29 7.01 0.60
C VAL A 24 -18.88 7.17 0.06
N ILE A 25 -18.18 6.04 -0.07
CA ILE A 25 -16.97 5.92 -0.88
C ILE A 25 -17.43 5.33 -2.21
N VAL A 26 -17.32 6.09 -3.30
CA VAL A 26 -17.58 5.58 -4.66
C VAL A 26 -16.24 5.34 -5.35
N ALA A 27 -16.06 4.14 -5.90
CA ALA A 27 -15.01 3.86 -6.87
C ALA A 27 -15.68 3.67 -8.23
N GLY A 28 -15.23 4.44 -9.24
CA GLY A 28 -15.83 4.44 -10.57
C GLY A 28 -16.89 5.53 -10.77
N ASP A 29 -17.33 5.69 -12.02
CA ASP A 29 -18.47 6.52 -12.39
C ASP A 29 -19.71 5.63 -12.50
N PRO A 30 -20.70 5.74 -11.58
CA PRO A 30 -21.91 4.92 -11.61
C PRO A 30 -22.78 5.17 -12.85
N ASN A 31 -22.57 6.29 -13.55
CA ASN A 31 -23.20 6.62 -14.83
C ASN A 31 -22.17 6.63 -15.98
N GLY A 32 -20.95 6.13 -15.74
CA GLY A 32 -19.87 6.14 -16.69
C GLY A 32 -20.24 5.34 -17.94
N SER A 33 -19.87 5.87 -19.09
CA SER A 33 -19.94 5.15 -20.36
C SER A 33 -18.52 4.96 -20.89
N PRO A 34 -18.01 3.72 -20.95
CA PRO A 34 -18.66 2.47 -20.50
C PRO A 34 -18.76 2.37 -18.97
N THR A 35 -19.71 1.55 -18.50
CA THR A 35 -19.88 1.26 -17.07
C THR A 35 -18.59 0.71 -16.48
N ASP A 36 -18.27 1.12 -15.24
CA ASP A 36 -17.12 0.57 -14.53
C ASP A 36 -17.19 -0.96 -14.49
N SER A 37 -16.11 -1.60 -14.89
CA SER A 37 -15.92 -3.05 -14.83
C SER A 37 -14.59 -3.33 -14.15
N PRO A 38 -14.57 -3.52 -12.81
CA PRO A 38 -13.34 -3.82 -12.07
C PRO A 38 -12.58 -5.03 -12.62
N SER A 39 -13.28 -6.01 -13.21
CA SER A 39 -12.68 -7.16 -13.89
C SER A 39 -11.80 -6.77 -15.09
N LEU A 40 -12.12 -5.66 -15.78
CA LEU A 40 -11.29 -5.13 -16.88
C LEU A 40 -10.09 -4.34 -16.38
N ARG A 41 -10.00 -4.05 -15.07
CA ARG A 41 -8.86 -3.38 -14.43
C ARG A 41 -7.89 -4.37 -13.76
N VAL A 42 -8.17 -5.67 -13.85
CA VAL A 42 -7.26 -6.70 -13.36
C VAL A 42 -6.11 -6.85 -14.33
N ASP A 43 -4.89 -6.63 -13.84
CA ASP A 43 -3.70 -6.95 -14.61
C ASP A 43 -3.59 -8.46 -14.82
N ALA A 44 -3.35 -8.87 -16.06
CA ALA A 44 -3.25 -10.29 -16.41
C ALA A 44 -1.95 -10.95 -15.93
N ASN A 45 -1.07 -10.22 -15.24
CA ASN A 45 0.27 -10.64 -14.83
C ASN A 45 1.11 -11.15 -16.01
N THR A 46 0.95 -10.58 -17.20
CA THR A 46 1.81 -10.92 -18.35
C THR A 46 3.19 -10.29 -18.17
N THR A 47 4.21 -10.88 -18.79
CA THR A 47 5.58 -10.35 -18.72
C THR A 47 5.75 -9.02 -19.45
N THR A 48 4.77 -8.62 -20.25
CA THR A 48 4.73 -7.36 -21.01
C THR A 48 3.85 -6.29 -20.37
N SER A 49 3.18 -6.59 -19.25
CA SER A 49 2.34 -5.60 -18.57
C SER A 49 3.20 -4.44 -18.04
N PRO A 50 2.72 -3.18 -18.14
CA PRO A 50 3.37 -2.05 -17.48
C PRO A 50 3.37 -2.17 -15.95
N PHE A 51 2.54 -3.03 -15.37
CA PHE A 51 2.44 -3.28 -13.94
C PHE A 51 3.13 -4.59 -13.51
N ALA A 52 3.82 -5.28 -14.42
CA ALA A 52 4.44 -6.58 -14.17
C ALA A 52 5.53 -6.58 -13.09
N GLY A 53 5.98 -5.39 -12.65
CA GLY A 53 6.90 -5.20 -11.52
C GLY A 53 6.23 -5.02 -10.16
N VAL A 54 4.89 -4.97 -10.09
CA VAL A 54 4.18 -4.81 -8.82
C VAL A 54 3.95 -6.18 -8.20
N GLY A 55 4.39 -6.35 -6.95
CA GLY A 55 4.25 -7.61 -6.22
C GLY A 55 3.79 -7.42 -4.79
N SER A 56 3.55 -8.54 -4.12
CA SER A 56 3.22 -8.57 -2.70
C SER A 56 4.47 -8.66 -1.85
N VAL A 57 4.50 -7.95 -0.72
CA VAL A 57 5.52 -8.08 0.30
C VAL A 57 4.90 -8.81 1.48
N ARG A 58 5.29 -10.06 1.69
CA ARG A 58 4.85 -10.88 2.82
C ARG A 58 5.81 -10.68 3.98
N ILE A 59 5.32 -10.14 5.09
CA ILE A 59 6.08 -9.91 6.32
C ILE A 59 5.62 -10.91 7.37
N VAL A 60 6.52 -11.77 7.83
CA VAL A 60 6.24 -12.71 8.92
C VAL A 60 6.83 -12.16 10.20
N THR A 61 5.99 -12.04 11.22
CA THR A 61 6.39 -11.61 12.56
C THR A 61 6.24 -12.73 13.57
N ARG A 62 6.58 -12.48 14.84
CA ARG A 62 6.28 -13.42 15.92
C ARG A 62 4.78 -13.65 16.15
N ARG A 63 3.92 -12.68 15.82
CA ARG A 63 2.49 -12.68 16.19
C ARG A 63 1.54 -12.89 15.01
N ALA A 64 1.94 -12.47 13.81
CA ALA A 64 1.10 -12.47 12.63
C ALA A 64 1.92 -12.46 11.32
N THR A 65 1.22 -12.69 10.20
CA THR A 65 1.73 -12.41 8.86
C THR A 65 0.96 -11.22 8.29
N TYR A 66 1.70 -10.25 7.74
CA TYR A 66 1.16 -9.08 7.06
C TYR A 66 1.49 -9.15 5.57
N ILE A 67 0.64 -8.54 4.75
CA ILE A 67 0.86 -8.42 3.31
C ILE A 67 0.74 -6.94 2.95
N GLY A 68 1.79 -6.42 2.33
CA GLY A 68 1.79 -5.13 1.67
C GLY A 68 2.10 -5.29 0.18
N SER A 69 2.34 -4.15 -0.48
CA SER A 69 2.80 -4.11 -1.87
C SER A 69 4.24 -3.63 -1.95
N GLY A 70 4.94 -3.98 -3.04
CA GLY A 70 6.26 -3.47 -3.33
C GLY A 70 6.58 -3.54 -4.81
N THR A 71 7.70 -2.92 -5.20
CA THR A 71 8.16 -2.92 -6.59
C THR A 71 9.69 -2.90 -6.66
N PRO A 72 10.33 -3.64 -7.58
CA PRO A 72 11.77 -3.55 -7.78
C PRO A 72 12.15 -2.20 -8.38
N ILE A 73 13.08 -1.50 -7.74
CA ILE A 73 13.64 -0.23 -8.22
C ILE A 73 15.09 -0.39 -8.72
N SER A 74 15.69 -1.55 -8.47
CA SER A 74 16.96 -1.96 -9.04
C SER A 74 17.06 -3.49 -9.03
N SER A 75 18.17 -4.05 -9.52
CA SER A 75 18.44 -5.49 -9.49
C SER A 75 18.53 -6.09 -8.07
N ARG A 76 18.57 -5.26 -7.02
CA ARG A 76 18.78 -5.70 -5.62
C ARG A 76 17.82 -5.07 -4.61
N HIS A 77 16.94 -4.16 -5.03
CA HIS A 77 16.10 -3.41 -4.09
C HIS A 77 14.63 -3.47 -4.49
N ILE A 78 13.80 -3.78 -3.49
CA ILE A 78 12.35 -3.63 -3.54
C ILE A 78 11.98 -2.41 -2.71
N LEU A 79 11.27 -1.45 -3.31
CA LEU A 79 10.66 -0.34 -2.60
C LEU A 79 9.29 -0.75 -2.07
N THR A 80 9.00 -0.39 -0.82
CA THR A 80 7.72 -0.63 -0.15
C THR A 80 7.41 0.47 0.85
N ALA A 81 6.24 0.44 1.48
CA ALA A 81 5.85 1.40 2.50
C ALA A 81 6.61 1.16 3.81
N GLY A 82 6.96 2.24 4.52
CA GLY A 82 7.69 2.16 5.79
C GLY A 82 6.96 1.36 6.88
N HIS A 83 5.63 1.49 6.96
CA HIS A 83 4.82 0.74 7.94
C HIS A 83 4.85 -0.78 7.75
N ASN A 84 5.33 -1.29 6.61
CA ASN A 84 5.54 -2.73 6.44
C ASN A 84 6.71 -3.25 7.27
N VAL A 85 7.63 -2.37 7.66
CA VAL A 85 8.82 -2.69 8.45
C VAL A 85 8.89 -1.97 9.79
N ASP A 86 7.97 -1.04 10.05
CA ASP A 86 7.72 -0.33 11.32
C ASP A 86 6.32 -0.72 11.83
N ILE A 87 6.24 -1.82 12.58
CA ILE A 87 5.01 -2.46 13.05
C ILE A 87 4.55 -1.84 14.37
N ASN A 88 5.47 -1.28 15.16
CA ASN A 88 5.16 -0.61 16.42
C ASN A 88 4.90 0.90 16.26
N ASN A 89 5.09 1.44 15.05
CA ASN A 89 4.85 2.83 14.65
C ASN A 89 5.74 3.83 15.41
N ASP A 90 7.01 3.48 15.62
CA ASP A 90 8.02 4.29 16.31
C ASP A 90 9.03 4.98 15.36
N GLY A 91 8.84 4.81 14.05
CA GLY A 91 9.71 5.37 13.02
C GLY A 91 11.03 4.61 12.85
N LYS A 92 11.12 3.37 13.32
CA LYS A 92 12.29 2.49 13.13
C LYS A 92 11.87 1.18 12.50
N SER A 93 12.86 0.52 11.89
CA SER A 93 12.62 -0.84 11.42
C SER A 93 12.67 -1.85 12.57
N ASP A 94 11.61 -2.65 12.69
CA ASP A 94 11.47 -3.76 13.64
C ASP A 94 12.27 -5.02 13.23
N PHE A 95 13.42 -4.86 12.57
CA PHE A 95 14.33 -5.97 12.22
C PHE A 95 14.70 -6.82 13.45
N ARG A 96 14.87 -6.18 14.62
CA ARG A 96 15.22 -6.87 15.88
C ARG A 96 14.01 -7.22 16.74
N ASP A 97 12.91 -6.50 16.54
CA ASP A 97 11.85 -6.39 17.55
C ASP A 97 10.58 -7.18 17.20
N GLY A 98 10.43 -7.65 15.96
CA GLY A 98 9.23 -8.41 15.60
C GLY A 98 9.29 -9.20 14.31
N ILE A 99 10.06 -8.75 13.31
CA ILE A 99 10.09 -9.34 11.97
C ILE A 99 11.04 -10.54 11.93
N ARG A 100 10.54 -11.68 11.44
CA ARG A 100 11.30 -12.92 11.24
C ARG A 100 11.77 -13.10 9.81
N SER A 101 10.93 -12.74 8.84
CA SER A 101 11.28 -12.80 7.43
C SER A 101 10.40 -11.88 6.60
N ILE A 102 10.95 -11.42 5.48
CA ILE A 102 10.25 -10.67 4.45
C ILE A 102 10.48 -11.38 3.12
N THR A 103 9.41 -11.64 2.38
CA THR A 103 9.46 -12.24 1.04
C THR A 103 8.67 -11.37 0.07
N PHE A 104 9.33 -10.95 -1.02
CA PHE A 104 8.65 -10.32 -2.14
C PHE A 104 8.18 -11.39 -3.12
N ASN A 105 6.88 -11.43 -3.40
CA ASN A 105 6.30 -12.33 -4.38
C ASN A 105 5.83 -11.56 -5.61
N LEU A 106 6.39 -11.90 -6.76
CA LEU A 106 6.08 -11.30 -8.03
C LEU A 106 5.28 -12.26 -8.91
N ASN A 107 4.21 -11.72 -9.51
CA ASN A 107 3.44 -12.40 -10.54
C ASN A 107 3.95 -11.93 -11.91
N PHE A 108 4.86 -12.68 -12.52
CA PHE A 108 5.50 -12.31 -13.78
C PHE A 108 5.33 -13.45 -14.79
N GLY A 109 4.30 -13.35 -15.62
CA GLY A 109 3.86 -14.43 -16.50
C GLY A 109 3.05 -15.52 -15.80
N GLY A 110 2.61 -15.30 -14.56
CA GLY A 110 1.85 -16.26 -13.76
C GLY A 110 1.84 -15.95 -12.26
N ASN A 111 1.13 -16.74 -11.48
CA ASN A 111 0.99 -16.54 -10.02
C ASN A 111 2.24 -16.98 -9.25
N LEU A 112 2.75 -16.10 -8.37
CA LEU A 112 3.87 -16.33 -7.45
C LEU A 112 5.14 -16.91 -8.12
N THR A 113 5.35 -16.58 -9.39
CA THR A 113 6.45 -17.09 -10.22
C THR A 113 7.84 -16.76 -9.65
N HIS A 114 7.98 -15.67 -8.91
CA HIS A 114 9.22 -15.30 -8.26
C HIS A 114 8.95 -15.00 -6.79
N GLN A 115 9.70 -15.65 -5.91
CA GLN A 115 9.64 -15.43 -4.47
C GLN A 115 11.06 -15.11 -3.99
N ILE A 116 11.27 -13.84 -3.63
CA ILE A 116 12.58 -13.29 -3.32
C ILE A 116 12.60 -12.97 -1.83
N SER A 117 13.37 -13.74 -1.07
CA SER A 117 13.58 -13.47 0.35
C SER A 117 14.51 -12.28 0.54
N ALA A 118 14.07 -11.30 1.33
CA ALA A 118 14.93 -10.18 1.71
C ALA A 118 16.00 -10.66 2.69
N THR A 119 17.24 -10.25 2.45
CA THR A 119 18.38 -10.50 3.36
C THR A 119 18.60 -9.35 4.35
N SER A 120 18.09 -8.16 4.02
CA SER A 120 18.08 -6.98 4.86
C SER A 120 16.94 -6.06 4.43
N TRP A 121 16.57 -5.12 5.30
CA TRP A 121 15.60 -4.09 5.02
C TRP A 121 15.94 -2.84 5.83
N GLN A 122 15.61 -1.68 5.29
CA GLN A 122 15.95 -0.38 5.86
C GLN A 122 14.71 0.52 5.76
N LEU A 123 14.48 1.28 6.83
CA LEU A 123 13.52 2.39 6.82
C LEU A 123 14.32 3.66 6.60
N HIS A 124 13.97 4.42 5.56
CA HIS A 124 14.59 5.72 5.30
C HIS A 124 13.94 6.78 6.22
N PRO A 125 14.72 7.72 6.79
CA PRO A 125 14.19 8.86 7.53
C PRO A 125 13.19 9.70 6.74
#